data_AF-A0A286HSC0-F1
#
_entry.id   AF-A0A286HSC0-F1
#
_cell.length_a   1.000
_cell.length_b   1.000
_cell.length_c   1.000
_cell.angle_alpha   90.00
_cell.angle_beta   90.00
_cell.angle_gamma   90.00
#
_symmetry.space_group_name_H-M   'P 1'
#
loop_
_entity.id
_entity.type
_entity.pdbx_description
1 polymer ?
#
loop_
_entity_poly.entity_id
_entity_poly.type
_entity_poly.pdbx_seq_one_letter_code
_entity_poly.pdbx_strand_id
1 'polypeptide(L)' 'MSGNIFQNAFDRLVNARERQVRRYVNGALLAMDDAQLKSIGRTREELQREGAQAYFF' A
#
# COMPACT_ATOMS: atom_id res chain seq x y z
N MET A 1 32.22 -4.93 -9.60
CA MET A 1 30.84 -5.42 -9.88
C MET A 1 30.00 -5.62 -8.60
N SER A 2 30.33 -4.99 -7.46
CA SER A 2 29.62 -5.15 -6.18
C SER A 2 28.53 -4.09 -5.93
N GLY A 3 28.66 -2.88 -6.51
CA GLY A 3 27.69 -1.79 -6.32
C GLY A 3 26.27 -2.14 -6.80
N ASN A 4 26.14 -3.03 -7.79
CA ASN A 4 24.84 -3.41 -8.34
C ASN A 4 24.05 -4.35 -7.40
N ILE A 5 24.71 -5.18 -6.59
CA ILE A 5 24.03 -6.15 -5.71
C ILE A 5 23.42 -5.44 -4.50
N PHE A 6 24.15 -4.51 -3.88
CA PHE A 6 23.65 -3.74 -2.73
C PHE A 6 22.49 -2.83 -3.13
N GLN A 7 22.58 -2.14 -4.27
CA GLN A 7 21.48 -1.30 -4.78
C GLN A 7 20.23 -2.15 -5.07
N ASN A 8 20.38 -3.27 -5.78
CA ASN A 8 19.26 -4.19 -6.03
C ASN A 8 18.63 -4.74 -4.74
N ALA A 9 19.45 -5.08 -3.74
CA ALA A 9 18.94 -5.57 -2.45
C ALA A 9 18.19 -4.46 -1.70
N PHE A 10 18.71 -3.23 -1.72
CA PHE A 10 18.06 -2.07 -1.13
C PHE A 10 16.73 -1.75 -1.82
N ASP A 11 16.70 -1.72 -3.15
CA ASP A 11 15.47 -1.52 -3.91
C ASP A 11 14.42 -2.57 -3.59
N ARG A 12 14.82 -3.84 -3.45
CA ARG A 12 13.90 -4.92 -3.04
C ARG A 12 13.33 -4.69 -1.65
N LEU A 13 14.14 -4.21 -0.70
CA LEU A 13 13.68 -3.88 0.65
C LEU A 13 12.70 -2.71 0.64
N VAL A 14 13.02 -1.63 -0.08
CA VAL A 14 12.15 -0.46 -0.23
C VAL A 14 10.82 -0.87 -0.87
N ASN A 15 10.85 -1.61 -1.97
CA ASN A 15 9.65 -2.12 -2.65
C ASN A 15 8.80 -3.02 -1.73
N ALA A 16 9.44 -3.89 -0.94
CA ALA A 16 8.73 -4.73 0.02
C ALA A 16 8.04 -3.89 1.11
N ARG A 17 8.72 -2.86 1.62
CA ARG A 17 8.16 -1.94 2.60
C ARG A 17 7.02 -1.11 2.03
N GLU A 18 7.16 -0.60 0.81
CA GLU A 18 6.11 0.15 0.12
C GLU A 18 4.82 -0.69 0.01
N ARG A 19 4.94 -1.96 -0.37
CA ARG A 19 3.80 -2.89 -0.44
C ARG A 19 3.11 -3.09 0.92
N GLN A 20 3.88 -3.17 2.01
CA GLN A 20 3.32 -3.29 3.36
C GLN A 20 2.56 -2.02 3.75
N VAL A 21 3.17 -0.85 3.54
CA VAL A 21 2.56 0.44 3.88
C VAL A 21 1.29 0.67 3.04
N ARG A 22 1.32 0.35 1.74
CA ARG A 22 0.13 0.48 0.88
C ARG A 22 -1.04 -0.34 1.42
N ARG A 23 -0.82 -1.59 1.82
CA ARG A 23 -1.86 -2.44 2.41
C ARG A 23 -2.41 -1.90 3.73
N TYR A 24 -1.55 -1.28 4.54
CA TYR A 24 -1.96 -0.63 5.78
C TYR A 24 -2.85 0.60 5.51
N VAL A 25 -2.38 1.50 4.65
CA VAL A 25 -3.11 2.71 4.26
C VAL A 25 -4.44 2.32 3.62
N ASN A 26 -4.45 1.32 2.73
CA ASN A 26 -5.69 0.83 2.13
C ASN A 26 -6.66 0.28 3.19
N GLY A 27 -6.18 -0.38 4.23
CA GLY A 27 -7.00 -0.79 5.37
C GLY A 27 -7.66 0.38 6.10
N ALA A 28 -6.89 1.45 6.36
CA ALA A 28 -7.43 2.67 6.97
C ALA A 28 -8.43 3.39 6.05
N LEU A 29 -8.15 3.46 4.74
CA LEU A 29 -9.04 4.07 3.75
C LEU A 29 -10.35 3.30 3.60
N LEU A 30 -10.34 1.96 3.70
CA LEU A 30 -11.57 1.16 3.65
C LEU A 30 -12.52 1.40 4.83
N ALA A 31 -12.04 2.01 5.92
CA ALA A 31 -12.89 2.44 7.04
C ALA A 31 -13.63 3.76 6.76
N MET A 32 -13.23 4.53 5.73
CA MET A 32 -13.94 5.73 5.30
C MET A 32 -15.22 5.38 4.54
N ASP A 33 -16.16 6.33 4.45
CA ASP A 33 -17.32 6.20 3.58
C ASP A 33 -17.01 6.51 2.10
N ASP A 34 -17.92 6.16 1.21
CA ASP A 34 -17.68 6.29 -0.23
C ASP A 34 -17.66 7.76 -0.70
N ALA A 35 -18.30 8.69 0.01
CA ALA A 35 -18.23 10.11 -0.30
C ALA A 35 -16.85 10.69 0.06
N GLN A 36 -16.29 10.28 1.19
CA GLN A 36 -14.93 10.60 1.62
C GLN A 36 -13.90 10.03 0.63
N LEU A 37 -14.03 8.76 0.23
CA LEU A 37 -13.15 8.14 -0.77
C LEU A 37 -13.21 8.89 -2.12
N LYS A 38 -14.41 9.24 -2.56
CA LYS A 38 -14.60 10.01 -3.79
C LYS A 38 -13.94 11.40 -3.71
N SER A 39 -13.95 12.04 -2.55
CA SER A 39 -13.32 13.36 -2.36
C SER A 39 -11.81 13.34 -2.57
N ILE A 40 -11.16 12.19 -2.32
CA ILE A 40 -9.72 11.97 -2.55
C ILE A 40 -9.44 11.22 -3.87
N GLY A 41 -10.44 11.06 -4.72
CA GLY A 41 -10.30 10.44 -6.04
C GLY A 41 -10.08 8.93 -6.01
N ARG A 42 -10.53 8.23 -4.96
CA ARG A 42 -10.37 6.78 -4.81
C ARG A 42 -11.74 6.10 -4.77
N THR A 43 -11.81 4.84 -5.20
CA THR A 43 -13.01 4.01 -5.01
C THR A 43 -12.75 2.83 -4.07
N ARG A 44 -13.82 2.32 -3.47
CA ARG A 44 -13.73 1.16 -2.58
C ARG A 44 -13.25 -0.09 -3.34
N GLU A 45 -13.73 -0.28 -4.57
CA GLU A 45 -13.34 -1.41 -5.43
C GLU A 45 -11.85 -1.36 -5.79
N GLU A 46 -11.31 -0.17 -6.05
CA GLU A 46 -9.89 0.03 -6.31
C GLU A 46 -9.03 -0.39 -5.11
N LEU A 47 -9.37 0.11 -3.91
CA LEU A 47 -8.67 -0.22 -2.67
C LEU A 47 -8.72 -1.72 -2.35
N GLN A 48 -9.85 -2.38 -2.62
CA GLN A 48 -9.98 -3.83 -2.44
C GLN A 48 -9.11 -4.62 -3.42
N ARG A 49 -9.03 -4.19 -4.69
CA ARG A 49 -8.18 -4.84 -5.70
C ARG A 49 -6.69 -4.69 -5.42
N GLU A 50 -6.28 -3.53 -4.93
CA GLU A 50 -4.89 -3.29 -4.50
C GLU A 50 -4.50 -4.12 -3.27
N GLY A 51 -5.50 -4.62 -2.54
CA GLY A 51 -5.36 -5.36 -1.31
C GLY A 51 -5.21 -4.43 -0.10
N ALA A 52 -5.86 -4.83 0.97
CA ALA A 52 -5.77 -4.18 2.27
C ALA A 52 -5.44 -5.24 3.33
N GLN A 53 -4.71 -4.86 4.36
CA GLN A 53 -4.73 -5.61 5.61
C GLN A 53 -5.75 -4.97 6.53
N ALA A 54 -6.79 -5.73 6.87
CA ALA A 54 -7.60 -5.39 8.04
C ALA A 54 -6.67 -5.44 9.25
N TYR A 55 -6.47 -4.31 9.90
CA TYR A 55 -5.75 -4.24 11.17
C TYR A 55 -6.57 -5.00 12.22
N PHE A 56 -6.32 -6.29 12.36
CA PHE A 56 -6.61 -7.02 13.59
C PHE A 56 -5.36 -6.86 14.45
N PHE A 57 -5.48 -6.07 15.52
CA PHE A 57 -4.45 -5.97 16.55
C PHE A 57 -4.18 -7.35 17.17
#